data_AF-A0A6G1TWX7-F1
#
_entry.id   AF-A0A6G1TWX7-F1
#
_cell.length_a   1.000
_cell.length_b   1.000
_cell.length_c   1.000
_cell.angle_alpha   90.00
_cell.angle_beta   90.00
_cell.angle_gamma   90.00
#
_symmetry.space_group_name_H-M   'P 1'
#
loop_
_entity.id
_entity.type
_entity.pdbx_description
1 polymer ?
#
loop_
_entity_poly.entity_id
_entity_poly.type
_entity_poly.pdbx_seq_one_letter_code
_entity_poly.pdbx_strand_id
1 'polypeptide(L)'
;MKNWNAEYEKIRHRLEMMPTGYPFVPELQKWQKYRGAIIMKNFKIIYFYDEDSNLVRIVDLWDMRQDPRKLNMRARRIERKEYH
;
A
#
# COMPACT_ATOMS: atom_id res chain seq x y z
N MET A 1 -8.77 14.38 18.82
CA MET A 1 -8.02 13.29 18.16
C MET A 1 -8.51 13.17 16.73
N LYS A 2 -7.62 13.10 15.73
CA LYS A 2 -8.04 12.69 14.38
C LYS A 2 -8.60 11.29 14.48
N ASN A 3 -9.80 11.06 13.93
CA ASN A 3 -10.50 9.80 14.09
C ASN A 3 -9.90 8.76 13.13
N TRP A 4 -8.83 8.09 13.55
CA TRP A 4 -8.06 7.12 12.76
C TRP A 4 -8.96 6.08 12.10
N ASN A 5 -9.95 5.57 12.84
CA ASN A 5 -10.94 4.63 12.33
C ASN A 5 -11.71 5.18 11.13
N ALA A 6 -12.05 6.47 11.12
CA ALA A 6 -12.78 7.08 10.00
C ALA A 6 -11.92 7.22 8.73
N GLU A 7 -10.63 7.50 8.85
CA GLU A 7 -9.73 7.49 7.69
C GLU A 7 -9.49 6.07 7.17
N TYR A 8 -9.31 5.11 8.08
CA TYR A 8 -9.19 3.70 7.75
C TYR A 8 -10.42 3.19 6.99
N GLU A 9 -11.63 3.42 7.51
CA GLU A 9 -12.88 2.99 6.88
C GLU A 9 -13.07 3.60 5.49
N LYS A 10 -12.70 4.86 5.29
CA LYS A 10 -12.72 5.49 3.95
C LYS A 10 -11.79 4.79 2.97
N ILE A 11 -10.58 4.43 3.41
CA ILE A 11 -9.62 3.72 2.56
C ILE A 11 -10.13 2.31 2.28
N ARG A 12 -10.61 1.58 3.30
CA ARG A 12 -11.19 0.24 3.14
C ARG A 12 -12.32 0.24 2.11
N HIS A 13 -13.30 1.12 2.28
CA HIS A 13 -14.43 1.24 1.35
C HIS A 13 -14.00 1.58 -0.08
N ARG A 14 -13.00 2.46 -0.24
CA ARG A 14 -12.46 2.78 -1.57
C ARG A 14 -11.72 1.60 -2.20
N LEU A 15 -10.98 0.82 -1.42
CA LEU A 15 -10.30 -0.39 -1.90
C LEU A 15 -11.29 -1.48 -2.31
N GLU A 16 -12.43 -1.60 -1.61
CA GLU A 16 -13.51 -2.52 -1.99
C GLU A 16 -14.18 -2.13 -3.31
N MET A 17 -14.44 -0.84 -3.53
CA MET A 17 -15.09 -0.37 -4.76
C MET A 17 -14.14 -0.21 -5.94
N MET A 18 -12.90 0.21 -5.69
CA MET A 18 -11.93 0.57 -6.72
C MET A 18 -10.52 0.21 -6.26
N PRO A 19 -10.16 -1.09 -6.25
CA PRO A 19 -8.89 -1.58 -5.73
C PRO A 19 -7.69 -1.06 -6.54
N THR A 20 -7.86 -0.66 -7.80
CA THR A 20 -6.80 -0.07 -8.63
C THR A 20 -6.78 1.47 -8.57
N GLY A 21 -7.61 2.08 -7.73
CA GLY A 21 -7.91 3.51 -7.74
C GLY A 21 -6.87 4.44 -7.11
N TYR A 22 -5.88 3.89 -6.40
CA TYR A 22 -4.75 4.66 -5.87
C TYR A 22 -3.55 4.60 -6.82
N PRO A 23 -2.70 5.65 -6.85
CA PRO A 23 -1.55 5.68 -7.73
C PRO A 23 -0.53 4.60 -7.36
N PHE A 24 0.29 4.24 -8.35
CA PHE A 24 1.47 3.42 -8.11
C PHE A 24 2.45 4.10 -7.15
N VAL A 25 3.22 3.31 -6.41
CA VAL A 25 4.28 3.80 -5.53
C VAL A 25 5.54 4.06 -6.37
N PRO A 26 5.93 5.31 -6.65
CA PRO A 26 7.04 5.60 -7.56
C PRO A 26 8.38 5.05 -7.07
N GLU A 27 8.56 5.00 -5.75
CA GLU A 27 9.76 4.46 -5.13
C GLU A 27 9.93 2.96 -5.44
N LEU A 28 8.83 2.25 -5.76
CA LEU A 28 8.79 0.83 -6.10
C LEU A 28 8.57 0.58 -7.59
N GLN A 29 8.94 1.54 -8.46
CA GLN A 29 8.72 1.50 -9.92
C GLN A 29 9.12 0.20 -10.62
N LYS A 30 10.14 -0.52 -10.10
CA LYS A 30 10.54 -1.83 -10.64
C LYS A 30 9.38 -2.85 -10.62
N TRP A 31 8.45 -2.70 -9.68
CA TRP A 31 7.31 -3.58 -9.47
C TRP A 31 6.02 -2.77 -9.66
N GLN A 32 5.68 -2.51 -10.92
CA GLN A 32 4.52 -1.71 -11.40
C GLN A 32 3.13 -2.27 -11.01
N LYS A 33 3.04 -3.01 -9.91
CA LYS A 33 1.81 -3.50 -9.30
C LYS A 33 1.48 -2.82 -7.97
N TYR A 34 2.50 -2.28 -7.27
CA TYR A 34 2.29 -1.73 -5.94
C TYR A 34 1.70 -0.32 -5.98
N ARG A 35 0.63 -0.13 -5.22
CA ARG A 35 -0.14 1.12 -5.08
C ARG A 35 -0.07 1.64 -3.65
N GLY A 36 -0.27 2.94 -3.49
CA GLY A 36 -0.08 3.65 -2.23
C GLY A 36 -1.31 4.45 -1.79
N ALA A 37 -1.86 4.13 -0.62
CA ALA A 37 -2.91 4.93 0.02
C ALA A 37 -2.34 5.67 1.25
N ILE A 38 -2.34 7.01 1.22
CA ILE A 38 -1.86 7.81 2.35
C ILE A 38 -2.91 7.80 3.47
N ILE A 39 -2.46 7.54 4.70
CA ILE A 39 -3.26 7.53 5.92
C ILE A 39 -2.56 8.35 7.01
N MET A 40 -3.33 9.06 7.84
CA MET A 40 -2.84 9.87 8.96
C MET A 40 -1.78 10.91 8.56
N LYS A 41 -1.76 11.35 7.30
CA LYS A 41 -0.80 12.28 6.66
C LYS A 41 0.65 11.78 6.53
N ASN A 42 1.11 10.90 7.41
CA ASN A 42 2.51 10.49 7.47
C ASN A 42 2.75 9.02 7.12
N PHE A 43 1.69 8.23 6.97
CA PHE A 43 1.82 6.82 6.63
C PHE A 43 1.24 6.54 5.25
N LYS A 44 1.77 5.52 4.57
CA LYS A 44 1.31 5.03 3.29
C LYS A 44 1.09 3.53 3.39
N ILE A 45 -0.14 3.08 3.20
CA ILE A 45 -0.46 1.67 3.02
C ILE A 45 0.00 1.28 1.63
N ILE A 46 0.91 0.32 1.55
CA ILE A 46 1.38 -0.26 0.30
C ILE A 46 0.63 -1.56 0.10
N TYR A 47 0.05 -1.72 -1.09
CA TYR A 47 -0.75 -2.88 -1.43
C TYR A 47 -0.68 -3.16 -2.94
N PHE A 48 -1.20 -4.31 -3.37
CA PHE A 48 -1.53 -4.55 -4.76
C PHE A 48 -2.89 -5.24 -4.85
N TYR A 49 -3.54 -5.11 -6.01
CA TYR A 49 -4.74 -5.88 -6.33
C TYR A 49 -4.31 -7.14 -7.07
N ASP A 50 -4.70 -8.28 -6.54
CA ASP A 50 -4.45 -9.60 -7.09
C ASP A 50 -5.69 -10.01 -7.90
N GLU A 51 -5.58 -9.94 -9.23
CA GLU A 51 -6.69 -10.21 -10.14
C GLU A 51 -7.11 -11.68 -10.14
N ASP A 52 -6.17 -12.59 -9.89
CA ASP A 52 -6.44 -14.04 -9.88
C ASP A 52 -7.31 -14.44 -8.69
N SER A 53 -7.05 -13.85 -7.51
CA SER A 53 -7.82 -14.11 -6.29
C SER A 53 -8.93 -13.10 -6.01
N ASN A 54 -9.02 -12.02 -6.79
CA ASN A 54 -9.92 -10.88 -6.55
C ASN A 54 -9.73 -10.26 -5.14
N LEU A 55 -8.48 -10.15 -4.68
CA LEU A 55 -8.14 -9.66 -3.34
C LEU A 55 -7.21 -8.45 -3.38
N VAL A 56 -7.43 -7.54 -2.43
CA VAL A 56 -6.45 -6.49 -2.12
C VAL A 56 -5.46 -7.03 -1.09
N ARG A 57 -4.22 -7.25 -1.51
CA ARG A 57 -3.17 -7.77 -0.63
C ARG A 57 -2.36 -6.60 -0.04
N ILE A 58 -2.50 -6.41 1.27
CA ILE A 58 -1.73 -5.40 2.02
C ILE A 58 -0.31 -5.91 2.24
N VAL A 59 0.66 -5.08 1.89
CA VAL A 59 2.07 -5.45 1.81
C VAL A 59 2.87 -4.86 2.97
N ASP A 60 2.72 -3.55 3.20
CA ASP A 60 3.43 -2.82 4.25
C ASP A 60 2.66 -1.55 4.65
N LEU A 61 2.96 -1.06 5.85
CA LEU A 61 2.60 0.27 6.30
C LEU A 61 3.87 1.11 6.39
N TRP A 62 4.09 1.97 5.40
CA TRP A 62 5.29 2.77 5.28
C TRP A 62 5.14 4.11 6.03
N ASP A 63 6.10 4.43 6.90
CA ASP A 63 6.22 5.78 7.47
C ASP A 63 6.97 6.68 6.49
N MET A 64 6.24 7.61 5.87
CA MET A 64 6.75 8.53 4.86
C MET A 64 7.75 9.55 5.40
N ARG A 65 7.96 9.63 6.72
CA ARG A 65 9.01 10.46 7.34
C ARG A 65 10.39 9.82 7.27
N GLN A 66 10.47 8.52 6.94
CA GLN A 66 11.74 7.84 6.76
C GLN A 66 12.35 8.13 5.38
N ASP A 67 13.67 7.94 5.27
CA ASP A 67 14.37 8.03 3.98
C ASP A 67 13.73 7.06 2.95
N PRO A 68 13.23 7.56 1.81
CA PRO A 68 12.61 6.77 0.75
C PRO A 68 13.50 5.62 0.22
N ARG A 69 14.83 5.75 0.30
CA ARG A 69 15.77 4.70 -0.11
C ARG A 69 15.59 3.41 0.68
N LYS A 70 15.12 3.50 1.93
CA LYS A 70 14.86 2.33 2.78
C LYS A 70 13.64 1.53 2.33
N LEU A 71 12.70 2.16 1.61
CA LEU A 71 11.51 1.48 1.11
C LEU A 71 11.86 0.44 0.04
N ASN A 72 12.82 0.75 -0.83
CA ASN A 72 13.34 -0.19 -1.84
C ASN A 72 13.98 -1.44 -1.22
N MET A 73 14.68 -1.29 -0.09
CA MET A 73 15.24 -2.44 0.64
C MET A 73 14.15 -3.33 1.23
N ARG A 74 13.05 -2.74 1.71
CA ARG A 74 11.89 -3.50 2.21
C ARG A 74 11.14 -4.21 1.09
N ALA A 75 10.98 -3.57 -0.07
CA ALA A 75 10.30 -4.18 -1.22
C ALA A 75 10.97 -5.46 -1.72
N ARG A 76 12.31 -5.54 -1.68
CA ARG A 76 13.03 -6.80 -1.96
C ARG A 76 12.69 -7.94 -0.99
N ARG A 77 12.34 -7.62 0.26
CA ARG A 77 11.89 -8.62 1.24
C ARG A 77 10.44 -9.03 1.02
N ILE A 78 9.62 -8.09 0.56
CA ILE A 78 8.22 -8.33 0.19
C ILE A 78 8.12 -9.30 -0.99
N GLU A 79 8.97 -9.14 -2.01
CA GLU A 79 9.02 -10.02 -3.19
C GLU A 79 9.30 -11.50 -2.83
N ARG A 80 10.00 -11.75 -1.72
CA ARG A 80 10.31 -13.10 -1.23
C ARG A 80 9.20 -13.72 -0.38
N LYS A 81 8.15 -12.96 -0.06
CA LYS A 81 6.99 -13.51 0.63
C LYS A 81 6.07 -14.09 -0.43
N GLU A 82 5.92 -15.40 -0.44
CA GLU A 82 4.79 -16.03 -1.13
C GLU A 82 3.52 -15.65 -0.38
N TYR A 83 2.66 -14.92 -1.09
CA TYR A 83 1.33 -14.59 -0.60
C TYR A 83 0.42 -15.74 -1.03
N HIS A 84 0.35 -16.79 -0.21
CA HIS A 84 -0.62 -17.87 -0.38
C HIS A 84 -2.06 -17.34 -0.22
#